data_AF-A0A8X6G2T5-F1
#
_entry.id   AF-A0A8X6G2T5-F1
#
_cell.length_a   1.000
_cell.length_b   1.000
_cell.length_c   1.000
_cell.angle_alpha   90.00
_cell.angle_beta   90.00
_cell.angle_gamma   90.00
#
_symmetry.space_group_name_H-M   'P 1'
#
loop_
_entity.id
_entity.type
_entity.pdbx_description
1 polymer ?
#
loop_
_entity_poly.entity_id
_entity_poly.type
_entity_poly.pdbx_seq_one_letter_code
_entity_poly.pdbx_strand_id
1 'polypeptide(L)'
;MGTISWSDLVWLVEFVTWKEEEENKTMSKYVRQRGSKTLKNGDIMLNYHCCRSATYKPKGKGVKSLQSQGSAKIGISCPAIIKVRQSTENVVVQYFPNHKNHEIS
;
A
#
# COMPACT_ATOMS: atom_id res chain seq x y z
N MET A 1 -18.61 -17.05 11.16
CA MET A 1 -19.07 -15.65 11.17
C MET A 1 -18.07 -14.86 12.00
N GLY A 2 -17.27 -14.00 11.38
CA GLY A 2 -16.26 -13.22 12.10
C GLY A 2 -16.92 -12.00 12.75
N THR A 3 -16.76 -11.85 14.05
CA THR A 3 -17.17 -10.66 14.80
C THR A 3 -16.12 -9.57 14.58
N ILE A 4 -16.53 -8.42 14.07
CA ILE A 4 -15.67 -7.24 13.98
C ILE A 4 -15.79 -6.52 15.33
N SER A 5 -14.67 -6.28 16.01
CA SER A 5 -14.67 -5.49 17.24
C SER A 5 -14.85 -4.01 16.93
N TRP A 6 -15.46 -3.26 17.83
CA TRP A 6 -15.54 -1.80 17.73
C TRP A 6 -14.15 -1.16 17.72
N SER A 7 -13.19 -1.76 18.43
CA SER A 7 -11.77 -1.37 18.42
C SER A 7 -11.14 -1.53 17.02
N ASP A 8 -11.52 -2.58 16.27
CA ASP A 8 -11.02 -2.80 14.91
C ASP A 8 -11.52 -1.70 13.95
N LEU A 9 -12.76 -1.23 14.14
CA LEU A 9 -13.35 -0.16 13.33
C LEU A 9 -12.68 1.19 13.60
N VAL A 10 -12.47 1.53 14.88
CA VAL A 10 -11.80 2.78 15.26
C VAL A 10 -10.39 2.82 14.69
N TRP A 11 -9.59 1.76 14.91
CA TRP A 11 -8.24 1.68 14.37
C TRP A 11 -8.21 1.78 12.84
N LEU A 12 -9.16 1.11 12.15
CA LEU A 12 -9.22 1.15 10.70
C LEU A 12 -9.47 2.57 10.18
N VAL A 13 -10.37 3.31 10.82
CA VAL A 13 -10.67 4.70 10.47
C VAL A 13 -9.44 5.58 10.72
N GLU A 14 -8.81 5.47 11.90
CA GLU A 14 -7.59 6.25 12.21
C GLU A 14 -6.46 5.98 11.22
N PHE A 15 -6.22 4.70 10.89
CA PHE A 15 -5.20 4.31 9.92
C PHE A 15 -5.51 4.85 8.52
N VAL A 16 -6.75 4.77 8.06
CA VAL A 16 -7.16 5.25 6.73
C VAL A 16 -7.00 6.75 6.64
N THR A 17 -7.45 7.50 7.65
CA THR A 17 -7.32 8.96 7.71
C THR A 17 -5.86 9.40 7.71
N TRP A 18 -5.04 8.82 8.59
CA TRP A 18 -3.60 9.13 8.64
C TRP A 18 -2.91 8.81 7.30
N LYS A 19 -3.23 7.66 6.70
CA LYS A 19 -2.66 7.28 5.40
C LYS A 19 -3.05 8.27 4.32
N GLU A 20 -4.32 8.69 4.27
CA GLU A 20 -4.79 9.67 3.28
C GLU A 20 -4.10 11.02 3.43
N GLU A 21 -3.90 11.50 4.66
CA GLU A 21 -3.12 12.71 4.92
C GLU A 21 -1.68 12.60 4.40
N GLU A 22 -1.00 11.48 4.66
CA GLU A 22 0.35 11.23 4.13
C GLU A 22 0.37 11.12 2.60
N GLU A 23 -0.63 10.50 2.00
CA GLU A 23 -0.78 10.40 0.54
C GLU A 23 -0.97 11.77 -0.10
N ASN A 24 -1.73 12.66 0.55
CA ASN A 24 -1.92 14.05 0.11
C ASN A 24 -0.65 14.88 0.27
N LYS A 25 0.10 14.72 1.37
CA LYS A 25 1.39 15.41 1.57
C LYS A 25 2.46 14.98 0.57
N THR A 26 2.49 13.69 0.24
CA THR A 26 3.53 13.09 -0.63
C THR A 26 3.10 12.95 -2.09
N MET A 27 1.87 13.36 -2.42
CA MET A 27 1.28 13.28 -3.76
C MET A 27 1.48 11.90 -4.41
N SER A 28 1.42 10.88 -3.55
CA SER A 28 1.79 9.50 -3.84
C SER A 28 0.84 8.60 -3.08
N LYS A 29 0.26 7.61 -3.74
CA LYS A 29 -0.65 6.65 -3.10
C LYS A 29 0.11 5.44 -2.57
N TYR A 30 -0.30 4.92 -1.42
CA TYR A 30 0.21 3.68 -0.83
C TYR A 30 -0.75 2.53 -1.14
N VAL A 31 -0.36 1.69 -2.08
CA VAL A 31 -1.20 0.62 -2.63
C VAL A 31 -0.70 -0.77 -2.25
N ARG A 32 -1.62 -1.70 -2.01
CA ARG A 32 -1.30 -3.11 -1.80
C ARG A 32 -0.99 -3.77 -3.13
N GLN A 33 0.29 -4.06 -3.38
CA GLN A 33 0.69 -4.81 -4.57
C GLN A 33 0.38 -6.30 -4.46
N ARG A 34 0.24 -6.81 -3.23
CA ARG A 34 -0.01 -8.22 -2.91
C ARG A 34 -1.09 -8.34 -1.84
N GLY A 35 -1.71 -9.52 -1.77
CA GLY A 35 -2.62 -9.90 -0.69
C GLY A 35 -1.91 -9.89 0.69
N SER A 36 -2.70 -10.04 1.74
CA SER A 36 -2.19 -10.24 3.10
C SER A 36 -1.34 -11.51 3.15
N LYS A 37 -0.33 -11.51 4.02
CA LYS A 37 0.47 -12.70 4.31
C LYS A 37 0.25 -13.09 5.76
N THR A 38 -0.05 -14.35 6.01
CA THR A 38 -0.04 -14.90 7.37
C THR A 38 1.39 -15.29 7.73
N LEU A 39 1.89 -14.78 8.86
CA LEU A 39 3.19 -15.14 9.41
C LEU A 39 3.11 -16.48 10.14
N LYS A 40 4.27 -17.07 10.43
CA LYS A 40 4.37 -18.35 11.14
C LYS A 40 3.70 -18.34 12.52
N ASN A 41 3.61 -17.16 13.15
CA ASN A 41 2.99 -16.97 14.45
C ASN A 41 1.49 -16.63 14.37
N GLY A 42 0.86 -16.71 13.18
CA GLY A 42 -0.55 -16.40 12.98
C GLY A 42 -0.86 -14.94 12.65
N ASP A 43 0.10 -14.03 12.77
CA ASP A 43 -0.11 -12.61 12.48
C ASP A 43 -0.36 -12.34 11.00
N ILE A 44 -1.14 -11.31 10.71
CA ILE A 44 -1.41 -10.85 9.35
C ILE A 44 -0.50 -9.67 9.03
N MET A 45 0.29 -9.79 7.96
CA MET A 45 1.11 -8.70 7.44
C MET A 45 0.54 -8.15 6.14
N LEU A 46 0.38 -6.83 6.12
CA LEU A 46 -0.06 -6.03 5.00
C LEU A 46 1.07 -5.07 4.61
N ASN A 47 1.41 -5.03 3.33
CA ASN A 47 2.44 -4.14 2.81
C ASN A 47 1.80 -3.21 1.78
N TYR A 48 1.90 -1.90 2.03
CA TYR A 48 1.44 -0.86 1.13
C TYR A 48 2.66 -0.16 0.55
N HIS A 49 2.85 -0.30 -0.75
CA HIS A 49 3.98 0.30 -1.46
C HIS A 49 3.53 1.57 -2.18
N CYS A 50 4.43 2.52 -2.39
CA CYS A 50 4.17 3.65 -3.26
C CYS A 50 3.66 3.19 -4.66
N CYS A 51 2.63 3.85 -5.18
CA CYS A 51 2.00 3.54 -6.46
C CYS A 51 2.94 3.70 -7.66
N ARG A 52 3.90 4.65 -7.54
CA ARG A 52 4.95 4.92 -8.51
C ARG A 52 6.00 3.80 -8.55
N SER A 53 6.07 2.96 -7.51
CA SER A 53 7.00 1.85 -7.40
C SER A 53 6.71 0.72 -8.40
N ALA A 54 7.78 0.07 -8.84
CA ALA A 54 7.83 -1.09 -9.72
C ALA A 54 7.64 -0.80 -11.21
N THR A 55 8.05 -1.77 -12.02
CA THR A 55 7.90 -1.75 -13.48
C THR A 55 6.49 -2.16 -13.88
N TYR A 56 5.90 -1.44 -14.82
CA TYR A 56 4.67 -1.88 -15.47
C TYR A 56 4.96 -3.16 -16.27
N LYS A 57 4.23 -4.24 -15.96
CA LYS A 57 4.26 -5.47 -16.74
C LYS A 57 2.92 -5.62 -17.47
N PRO A 58 2.88 -5.44 -18.79
CA PRO A 58 1.63 -5.61 -19.54
C PRO A 58 1.12 -7.04 -19.35
N LYS A 59 -0.19 -7.18 -19.12
CA LYS A 59 -0.88 -8.48 -19.05
C LYS A 59 -1.96 -8.51 -20.13
N GLY A 60 -1.96 -9.53 -20.96
CA GLY A 60 -2.97 -9.75 -22.03
C GLY A 60 -2.35 -9.81 -23.43
N LYS A 61 -3.16 -10.12 -24.45
CA LYS A 61 -2.75 -10.28 -25.86
C LYS A 61 -2.54 -8.95 -26.62
N GLY A 62 -2.51 -7.79 -25.93
CA GLY A 62 -2.35 -6.48 -26.57
C GLY A 62 -3.55 -5.96 -27.37
N VAL A 63 -4.72 -6.60 -27.27
CA VAL A 63 -5.93 -6.28 -28.09
C VAL A 63 -6.74 -5.10 -27.55
N LYS A 64 -6.26 -4.41 -26.51
CA LYS A 64 -6.96 -3.26 -25.93
C LYS A 64 -6.51 -1.98 -26.63
N SER A 65 -7.42 -1.03 -26.79
CA SER A 65 -7.08 0.32 -27.20
C SER A 65 -6.01 0.91 -26.28
N LEU A 66 -5.12 1.71 -26.86
CA LEU A 66 -4.08 2.40 -26.10
C LEU A 66 -4.74 3.26 -25.03
N GLN A 67 -4.29 3.15 -23.78
CA GLN A 67 -4.79 4.01 -22.72
C GLN A 67 -4.45 5.47 -23.05
N SER A 68 -5.37 6.40 -22.77
CA SER A 68 -5.14 7.84 -22.95
C SER A 68 -3.98 8.38 -22.11
N GLN A 69 -3.68 7.70 -21.00
CA GLN A 69 -2.55 7.99 -20.13
C GLN A 69 -1.81 6.69 -19.79
N GLY A 70 -0.48 6.73 -19.83
CA GLY A 70 0.38 5.60 -19.47
C GLY A 70 0.39 5.30 -17.96
N SER A 71 1.17 4.29 -17.57
CA SER A 71 1.32 3.95 -16.15
C SER A 71 2.11 5.02 -15.40
N ALA A 72 1.65 5.42 -14.20
CA ALA A 72 2.39 6.31 -13.29
C ALA A 72 3.64 5.64 -12.63
N LYS A 73 4.07 4.49 -13.15
CA LYS A 73 5.19 3.69 -12.65
C LYS A 73 6.51 4.21 -13.21
N ILE A 74 7.48 4.45 -12.35
CA ILE A 74 8.79 4.99 -12.72
C ILE A 74 9.76 3.93 -13.29
N GLY A 75 9.33 2.67 -13.38
CA GLY A 75 10.18 1.56 -13.83
C GLY A 75 11.18 1.05 -12.79
N ILE A 76 11.42 1.82 -11.72
CA ILE A 76 12.37 1.56 -10.63
C ILE A 76 11.61 1.32 -9.31
N SER A 77 12.25 0.64 -8.36
CA SER A 77 11.70 0.43 -7.02
C SER A 77 11.81 1.70 -6.17
N CYS A 78 10.67 2.16 -5.64
CA CYS A 78 10.64 3.16 -4.57
C CYS A 78 10.66 2.46 -3.20
N PRO A 79 11.52 2.86 -2.26
CA PRO A 79 11.59 2.26 -0.93
C PRO A 79 10.45 2.69 0.00
N ALA A 80 9.64 3.69 -0.38
CA ALA A 80 8.52 4.16 0.42
C ALA A 80 7.46 3.05 0.59
N ILE A 81 7.22 2.70 1.85
CA ILE A 81 6.37 1.56 2.22
C ILE A 81 5.76 1.77 3.61
N ILE A 82 4.50 1.34 3.76
CA ILE A 82 3.84 1.18 5.04
C ILE A 82 3.67 -0.32 5.27
N LYS A 83 4.21 -0.82 6.38
CA LYS A 83 4.04 -2.21 6.81
C LYS A 83 3.10 -2.23 8.00
N VAL A 84 1.99 -2.95 7.87
CA VAL A 84 1.05 -3.15 8.97
C VAL A 84 1.11 -4.61 9.38
N ARG A 85 1.31 -4.84 10.68
CA ARG A 85 1.28 -6.16 11.31
C ARG A 85 0.11 -6.18 12.27
N GLN A 86 -0.88 -7.00 11.96
CA GLN A 86 -2.06 -7.20 12.78
C GLN A 86 -1.93 -8.54 13.51
N SER A 87 -1.88 -8.46 14.83
CA SER A 87 -1.99 -9.59 15.75
C SER A 87 -3.39 -9.60 16.36
N THR A 88 -3.71 -10.62 17.15
CA THR A 88 -5.02 -10.72 17.84
C THR A 88 -5.24 -9.58 18.83
N GLU A 89 -4.18 -9.06 19.44
CA GLU A 89 -4.26 -8.05 20.51
C GLU A 89 -3.82 -6.66 20.10
N ASN A 90 -3.00 -6.56 19.05
CA ASN A 90 -2.28 -5.33 18.74
C ASN A 90 -2.12 -5.14 17.22
N VAL A 91 -2.07 -3.87 16.81
CA VAL A 91 -1.73 -3.50 15.43
C VAL A 91 -0.49 -2.61 15.44
N VAL A 92 0.54 -3.03 14.72
CA VAL A 92 1.81 -2.30 14.61
C VAL A 92 1.96 -1.78 13.19
N VAL A 93 2.13 -0.46 13.06
CA VAL A 93 2.36 0.22 11.78
C VAL A 93 3.81 0.69 11.73
N GLN A 94 4.56 0.25 10.73
CA GLN A 94 5.90 0.75 10.42
C GLN A 94 5.84 1.59 9.15
N TYR A 95 6.16 2.87 9.28
CA TYR A 95 6.15 3.82 8.17
C TYR A 95 7.56 4.16 7.71
N PHE A 96 7.82 4.00 6.41
CA PHE A 96 9.06 4.38 5.76
C PHE A 96 8.74 5.41 4.66
N PRO A 97 8.85 6.73 4.91
CA PRO A 97 8.48 7.80 3.97
C PRO A 97 9.49 8.04 2.84
N ASN A 98 10.46 7.14 2.65
CA ASN A 98 11.62 7.44 1.81
C ASN A 98 11.31 7.25 0.33
N HIS A 99 10.92 8.33 -0.36
CA HIS A 99 10.70 8.35 -1.80
C HIS A 99 12.01 8.56 -2.58
N LYS A 100 12.93 7.60 -2.49
CA LYS A 100 14.10 7.59 -3.38
C LYS A 100 13.66 7.25 -4.80
N ASN A 101 14.34 7.87 -5.78
CA ASN A 101 14.19 7.61 -7.22
C ASN A 101 12.92 8.21 -7.87
N HIS A 102 12.12 9.00 -7.14
CA HIS A 102 11.12 9.86 -7.74
C HIS A 102 10.80 11.05 -6.83
N GLU A 103 10.49 12.19 -7.44
CA GLU A 103 10.08 13.36 -6.68
C GLU A 103 8.66 13.20 -6.14
N ILE A 104 8.47 13.81 -4.98
CA ILE A 104 7.17 14.17 -4.44
C ILE A 104 6.81 15.47 -5.18
N SER A 105 5.99 15.37 -6.23
CA SER A 105 5.52 16.54 -7.00
C SER A 105 4.22 17.05 -6.44
#